data_AF-A0A660YSB9-F1
#
_entry.id   AF-A0A660YSB9-F1
#
_cell.length_a   1.000
_cell.length_b   1.000
_cell.length_c   1.000
_cell.angle_alpha   90.00
_cell.angle_beta   90.00
_cell.angle_gamma   90.00
#
_symmetry.space_group_name_H-M   'P 1'
#
loop_
_entity.id
_entity.type
_entity.pdbx_description
1 polymer ?
#
loop_
_entity_poly.entity_id
_entity_poly.type
_entity_poly.pdbx_seq_one_letter_code
_entity_poly.pdbx_strand_id
1 'polypeptide(L)'
;MDKIILGKKPVERITYPNDAPPPIRFAAEELQTYLKESLNVEIDVEKGVPAKGAFFISTSELNPEVAADVGPFEEGKYDRCIVSCRDDCVFMIGENPVSALYAVYDFLQDRLNIRFFAPGREHEYIPTHSALHLENGFVLQTGSRFVIRDYVTNNPETLSFAVKNRVNTIKWEGLNCDAKDLETIRARGVKLRGPGHIWSLFVP
;
A
#
# COMPACT_ATOMS: atom_id res chain seq x y z
N MET A 1 -25.94 6.50 3.78
CA MET A 1 -25.33 7.52 2.90
C MET A 1 -23.95 7.00 2.53
N ASP A 2 -23.68 6.91 1.24
CA ASP A 2 -22.39 6.44 0.75
C ASP A 2 -21.32 7.46 1.13
N LYS A 3 -20.30 7.02 1.86
CA LYS A 3 -19.23 7.92 2.32
C LYS A 3 -18.00 7.88 1.43
N ILE A 4 -17.94 7.01 0.44
CA ILE A 4 -16.87 7.02 -0.57
C ILE A 4 -17.52 7.12 -1.93
N ILE A 5 -17.25 8.22 -2.62
CA ILE A 5 -17.91 8.56 -3.87
C ILE A 5 -16.83 8.83 -4.91
N LEU A 6 -16.90 8.11 -6.04
CA LEU A 6 -16.10 8.37 -7.23
C LEU A 6 -17.00 8.95 -8.32
N GLY A 7 -16.82 10.23 -8.60
CA GLY A 7 -17.72 11.03 -9.45
C GLY A 7 -19.14 11.04 -8.87
N LYS A 8 -20.04 10.24 -9.45
CA LYS A 8 -21.43 10.09 -8.99
C LYS A 8 -21.76 8.70 -8.45
N LYS A 9 -20.77 7.82 -8.30
CA LYS A 9 -20.98 6.42 -7.92
C LYS A 9 -20.37 6.12 -6.57
N PRO A 10 -21.05 5.30 -5.74
CA PRO A 10 -20.44 4.79 -4.53
C PRO A 10 -19.29 3.84 -4.86
N VAL A 11 -18.30 3.81 -3.99
CA VAL A 11 -17.26 2.77 -3.99
C VAL A 11 -17.60 1.76 -2.90
N GLU A 12 -17.81 0.51 -3.30
CA GLU A 12 -18.47 -0.52 -2.47
C GLU A 12 -17.60 -1.76 -2.23
N ARG A 13 -16.46 -1.87 -2.92
CA ARG A 13 -15.56 -3.03 -2.82
C ARG A 13 -14.10 -2.63 -2.98
N ILE A 14 -13.22 -3.43 -2.39
CA ILE A 14 -11.78 -3.42 -2.61
C ILE A 14 -11.44 -4.75 -3.27
N THR A 15 -10.92 -4.71 -4.50
CA THR A 15 -10.58 -5.89 -5.27
C THR A 15 -9.08 -6.00 -5.55
N TYR A 16 -8.60 -7.23 -5.67
CA TYR A 16 -7.22 -7.53 -6.08
C TYR A 16 -7.15 -8.84 -6.90
N PRO A 17 -6.10 -9.08 -7.70
CA PRO A 17 -5.98 -10.27 -8.54
C PRO A 17 -6.09 -11.61 -7.79
N ASN A 18 -6.62 -12.65 -8.44
CA ASN A 18 -6.83 -13.98 -7.82
C ASN A 18 -5.55 -14.59 -7.21
N ASP A 19 -4.43 -14.43 -7.92
CA ASP A 19 -3.10 -14.95 -7.56
C ASP A 19 -2.20 -13.85 -6.99
N ALA A 20 -2.79 -12.82 -6.38
CA ALA A 20 -2.05 -11.71 -5.82
C ALA A 20 -1.07 -12.19 -4.73
N PRO A 21 0.20 -11.74 -4.78
CA PRO A 21 1.17 -12.04 -3.74
C PRO A 21 0.74 -11.42 -2.39
N PRO A 22 1.26 -11.93 -1.26
CA PRO A 22 0.85 -11.49 0.08
C PRO A 22 0.81 -9.96 0.29
N PRO A 23 1.76 -9.14 -0.23
CA PRO A 23 1.74 -7.69 -0.06
C PRO A 23 0.52 -6.99 -0.63
N ILE A 24 -0.05 -7.50 -1.72
CA ILE A 24 -1.22 -6.91 -2.36
C ILE A 24 -2.49 -7.23 -1.55
N ARG A 25 -2.61 -8.46 -1.04
CA ARG A 25 -3.70 -8.82 -0.13
C ARG A 25 -3.64 -7.98 1.14
N PHE A 26 -2.46 -7.85 1.74
CA PHE A 26 -2.25 -7.03 2.93
C PHE A 26 -2.56 -5.55 2.67
N ALA A 27 -2.23 -5.03 1.48
CA ALA A 27 -2.60 -3.68 1.09
C ALA A 27 -4.12 -3.45 1.06
N ALA A 28 -4.89 -4.43 0.60
CA ALA A 28 -6.36 -4.37 0.63
C ALA A 28 -6.91 -4.36 2.06
N GLU A 29 -6.35 -5.18 2.94
CA GLU A 29 -6.69 -5.25 4.37
C GLU A 29 -6.36 -3.93 5.10
N GLU A 30 -5.19 -3.34 4.83
CA GLU A 30 -4.82 -2.04 5.39
C GLU A 30 -5.78 -0.95 4.90
N LEU A 31 -6.07 -0.90 3.59
CA LEU A 31 -7.03 0.07 3.04
C LEU A 31 -8.39 -0.04 3.73
N GLN A 32 -8.94 -1.25 3.84
CA GLN A 32 -10.21 -1.49 4.54
C GLN A 32 -10.17 -0.98 5.99
N THR A 33 -9.09 -1.29 6.71
CA THR A 33 -8.90 -0.89 8.12
C THR A 33 -8.97 0.63 8.26
N TYR A 34 -8.18 1.38 7.49
CA TYR A 34 -8.16 2.85 7.62
C TYR A 34 -9.44 3.51 7.10
N LEU A 35 -10.09 2.96 6.08
CA LEU A 35 -11.39 3.45 5.64
C LEU A 35 -12.47 3.23 6.71
N LYS A 36 -12.45 2.08 7.39
CA LYS A 36 -13.37 1.79 8.50
C LYS A 36 -13.17 2.77 9.65
N GLU A 37 -11.94 3.06 10.04
CA GLU A 37 -11.69 3.96 11.16
C GLU A 37 -11.90 5.43 10.82
N SER A 38 -11.47 5.85 9.63
CA SER A 38 -11.55 7.26 9.24
C SER A 38 -12.95 7.65 8.78
N LEU A 39 -13.65 6.77 8.05
CA LEU A 39 -14.96 7.08 7.47
C LEU A 39 -16.10 6.33 8.14
N ASN A 40 -15.83 5.33 9.00
CA ASN A 40 -16.86 4.44 9.54
C ASN A 40 -17.68 3.79 8.40
N VAL A 41 -16.96 3.20 7.44
CA VAL A 41 -17.46 2.35 6.35
C VAL A 41 -16.64 1.07 6.29
N GLU A 42 -17.32 -0.06 6.31
CA GLU A 42 -16.70 -1.36 6.07
C GLU A 42 -16.98 -1.77 4.63
N ILE A 43 -15.92 -1.95 3.85
CA ILE A 43 -15.97 -2.28 2.42
C ILE A 43 -15.46 -3.69 2.25
N ASP A 44 -16.16 -4.52 1.50
CA ASP A 44 -15.75 -5.91 1.31
C ASP A 44 -14.44 -5.99 0.51
N VAL A 45 -13.54 -6.86 0.98
CA VAL A 45 -12.27 -7.16 0.35
C VAL A 45 -12.39 -8.50 -0.36
N GLU A 46 -12.28 -8.50 -1.68
CA GLU A 46 -12.50 -9.70 -2.49
C GLU A 46 -11.46 -9.86 -3.61
N LYS A 47 -11.30 -11.10 -4.06
CA LYS A 47 -10.50 -11.38 -5.26
C LYS A 47 -11.31 -11.04 -6.50
N GLY A 48 -10.67 -10.46 -7.51
CA GLY A 48 -11.35 -10.12 -8.75
C GLY A 48 -10.52 -9.32 -9.72
N VAL A 49 -11.24 -8.62 -10.59
CA VAL A 49 -10.71 -7.75 -11.65
C VAL A 49 -11.09 -6.29 -11.34
N PRO A 50 -10.51 -5.29 -12.04
CA PRO A 50 -10.97 -3.92 -11.93
C PRO A 50 -12.46 -3.80 -12.26
N ALA A 51 -13.19 -3.05 -11.46
CA ALA A 51 -14.63 -2.87 -11.61
C ALA A 51 -15.06 -1.46 -11.24
N LYS A 52 -16.19 -1.02 -11.80
CA LYS A 52 -16.79 0.27 -11.44
C LYS A 52 -17.23 0.25 -9.98
N GLY A 53 -17.03 1.37 -9.29
CA GLY A 53 -17.30 1.50 -7.86
C GLY A 53 -16.38 0.62 -7.00
N ALA A 54 -15.14 0.39 -7.43
CA ALA A 54 -14.17 -0.40 -6.69
C ALA A 54 -12.83 0.33 -6.54
N PHE A 55 -12.14 0.07 -5.45
CA PHE A 55 -10.68 0.15 -5.41
C PHE A 55 -10.10 -1.13 -6.03
N PHE A 56 -9.10 -1.02 -6.90
CA PHE A 56 -8.38 -2.17 -7.44
C PHE A 56 -6.88 -2.06 -7.15
N ILE A 57 -6.35 -3.00 -6.38
CA ILE A 57 -4.95 -2.99 -5.94
C ILE A 57 -4.16 -4.07 -6.69
N SER A 58 -3.07 -3.68 -7.35
CA SER A 58 -2.32 -4.58 -8.23
C SER A 58 -0.92 -4.05 -8.58
N THR A 59 -0.22 -4.73 -9.49
CA THR A 59 1.04 -4.25 -10.06
C THR A 59 0.83 -3.67 -11.47
N SER A 60 1.78 -2.84 -11.90
CA SER A 60 1.75 -2.18 -13.21
C SER A 60 1.82 -3.17 -14.38
N GLU A 61 2.46 -4.33 -14.18
CA GLU A 61 2.49 -5.42 -15.17
C GLU A 61 1.08 -5.94 -15.52
N LEU A 62 0.15 -5.94 -14.55
CA LEU A 62 -1.22 -6.42 -14.76
C LEU A 62 -2.17 -5.33 -15.30
N ASN A 63 -1.74 -4.07 -15.32
CA ASN A 63 -2.56 -2.93 -15.78
C ASN A 63 -1.69 -1.93 -16.56
N PRO A 64 -1.01 -2.38 -17.64
CA PRO A 64 -0.10 -1.54 -18.41
C PRO A 64 -0.80 -0.30 -18.98
N GLU A 65 -2.09 -0.37 -19.25
CA GLU A 65 -2.91 0.72 -19.75
C GLU A 65 -3.04 1.86 -18.74
N VAL A 66 -3.12 1.58 -17.43
CA VAL A 66 -3.21 2.62 -16.41
C VAL A 66 -1.86 3.34 -16.27
N ALA A 67 -0.77 2.59 -16.33
CA ALA A 67 0.57 3.17 -16.35
C ALA A 67 0.81 4.01 -17.64
N ALA A 68 0.28 3.58 -18.78
CA ALA A 68 0.37 4.31 -20.04
C ALA A 68 -0.40 5.65 -20.01
N ASP A 69 -1.61 5.66 -19.45
CA ASP A 69 -2.46 6.86 -19.39
C ASP A 69 -1.89 7.95 -18.48
N VAL A 70 -1.30 7.56 -17.36
CA VAL A 70 -0.75 8.50 -16.38
C VAL A 70 0.63 9.03 -16.82
N GLY A 71 1.32 8.28 -17.68
CA GLY A 71 2.67 8.61 -18.15
C GLY A 71 3.75 7.83 -17.42
N PRO A 72 4.98 7.83 -17.96
CA PRO A 72 6.06 7.01 -17.44
C PRO A 72 6.39 7.41 -16.01
N PHE A 73 6.69 6.41 -15.21
CA PHE A 73 7.29 6.60 -13.91
C PHE A 73 8.56 7.46 -13.99
N GLU A 74 8.69 8.42 -13.08
CA GLU A 74 9.85 9.32 -13.02
C GLU A 74 11.17 8.51 -12.97
N GLU A 75 12.13 8.94 -13.80
CA GLU A 75 13.46 8.35 -13.84
C GLU A 75 14.22 8.61 -12.53
N GLY A 76 15.07 7.67 -12.11
CA GLY A 76 15.84 7.81 -10.87
C GLY A 76 15.02 7.66 -9.58
N LYS A 77 13.75 7.23 -9.69
CA LYS A 77 12.92 6.80 -8.55
C LYS A 77 12.81 5.28 -8.48
N TYR A 78 12.48 4.79 -7.29
CA TYR A 78 12.31 3.38 -6.96
C TYR A 78 11.06 3.13 -6.13
N ASP A 79 10.59 1.90 -6.11
CA ASP A 79 9.32 1.47 -5.52
C ASP A 79 8.15 2.39 -5.90
N ARG A 80 8.08 2.66 -7.20
CA ARG A 80 7.18 3.65 -7.79
C ARG A 80 5.77 3.12 -7.82
N CYS A 81 4.81 4.00 -7.55
CA CYS A 81 3.41 3.63 -7.57
C CYS A 81 2.51 4.77 -8.03
N ILE A 82 1.30 4.39 -8.44
CA ILE A 82 0.29 5.25 -9.04
C ILE A 82 -1.02 4.97 -8.32
N VAL A 83 -1.73 6.03 -7.95
CA VAL A 83 -3.15 5.97 -7.67
C VAL A 83 -3.89 6.78 -8.72
N SER A 84 -4.80 6.14 -9.44
CA SER A 84 -5.51 6.75 -10.56
C SER A 84 -6.99 6.43 -10.49
N CYS A 85 -7.84 7.45 -10.62
CA CYS A 85 -9.28 7.28 -10.74
C CYS A 85 -9.67 7.36 -12.22
N ARG A 86 -10.06 6.24 -12.83
CA ARG A 86 -10.54 6.20 -14.21
C ARG A 86 -11.60 5.13 -14.39
N ASP A 87 -12.47 5.34 -15.36
CA ASP A 87 -13.58 4.42 -15.67
C ASP A 87 -14.47 4.10 -14.45
N ASP A 88 -14.58 5.03 -13.50
CA ASP A 88 -15.23 4.86 -12.20
C ASP A 88 -14.59 3.75 -11.33
N CYS A 89 -13.29 3.49 -11.48
CA CYS A 89 -12.50 2.63 -10.61
C CYS A 89 -11.28 3.40 -10.06
N VAL A 90 -10.93 3.14 -8.81
CA VAL A 90 -9.72 3.67 -8.17
C VAL A 90 -8.61 2.62 -8.25
N PHE A 91 -7.72 2.78 -9.20
CA PHE A 91 -6.55 1.93 -9.37
C PHE A 91 -5.45 2.34 -8.39
N MET A 92 -4.92 1.37 -7.64
CA MET A 92 -3.76 1.52 -6.76
C MET A 92 -2.67 0.54 -7.20
N ILE A 93 -1.70 1.05 -7.94
CA ILE A 93 -0.78 0.25 -8.76
C ILE A 93 0.66 0.48 -8.32
N GLY A 94 1.37 -0.60 -7.98
CA GLY A 94 2.82 -0.56 -7.75
C GLY A 94 3.63 -1.09 -8.92
N GLU A 95 4.88 -0.62 -9.09
CA GLU A 95 5.82 -1.27 -10.01
C GLU A 95 6.22 -2.68 -9.53
N ASN A 96 6.05 -2.96 -8.24
CA ASN A 96 6.25 -4.25 -7.59
C ASN A 96 5.24 -4.41 -6.43
N PRO A 97 5.10 -5.60 -5.82
CA PRO A 97 4.09 -5.84 -4.79
C PRO A 97 4.15 -4.92 -3.57
N VAL A 98 5.34 -4.60 -3.06
CA VAL A 98 5.48 -3.66 -1.92
C VAL A 98 5.12 -2.22 -2.31
N SER A 99 5.36 -1.84 -3.57
CA SER A 99 4.96 -0.53 -4.07
C SER A 99 3.44 -0.37 -4.18
N ALA A 100 2.69 -1.46 -4.38
CA ALA A 100 1.22 -1.44 -4.36
C ALA A 100 0.70 -1.14 -2.94
N LEU A 101 1.36 -1.69 -1.92
CA LEU A 101 1.11 -1.34 -0.52
C LEU A 101 1.45 0.14 -0.24
N TYR A 102 2.53 0.66 -0.82
CA TYR A 102 2.83 2.09 -0.69
C TYR A 102 1.80 2.99 -1.39
N ALA A 103 1.20 2.57 -2.51
CA ALA A 103 0.10 3.32 -3.12
C ALA A 103 -1.09 3.50 -2.16
N VAL A 104 -1.42 2.46 -1.39
CA VAL A 104 -2.45 2.55 -0.34
C VAL A 104 -2.05 3.59 0.71
N TYR A 105 -0.84 3.50 1.27
CA TYR A 105 -0.41 4.43 2.32
C TYR A 105 -0.28 5.87 1.84
N ASP A 106 0.22 6.09 0.62
CA ASP A 106 0.35 7.42 0.05
C ASP A 106 -1.03 8.03 -0.24
N PHE A 107 -1.99 7.22 -0.71
CA PHE A 107 -3.38 7.65 -0.86
C PHE A 107 -4.04 8.02 0.46
N LEU A 108 -3.88 7.20 1.50
CA LEU A 108 -4.43 7.47 2.82
C LEU A 108 -3.84 8.76 3.41
N GLN A 109 -2.54 8.99 3.21
CA GLN A 109 -1.86 10.20 3.63
C GLN A 109 -2.31 11.44 2.83
N ASP A 110 -2.52 11.31 1.52
CA ASP A 110 -2.91 12.42 0.64
C ASP A 110 -4.40 12.78 0.80
N ARG A 111 -5.28 11.78 0.77
CA ARG A 111 -6.74 11.98 0.68
C ARG A 111 -7.44 12.03 2.02
N LEU A 112 -6.90 11.36 3.03
CA LEU A 112 -7.50 11.29 4.37
C LEU A 112 -6.59 11.90 5.44
N ASN A 113 -5.47 12.52 5.07
CA ASN A 113 -4.54 13.16 6.02
C ASN A 113 -4.14 12.23 7.19
N ILE A 114 -4.11 10.91 6.96
CA ILE A 114 -3.66 9.93 7.94
C ILE A 114 -2.14 10.08 8.09
N ARG A 115 -1.61 9.93 9.31
CA ARG A 115 -0.18 10.07 9.59
C ARG A 115 0.32 8.96 10.50
N PHE A 116 1.54 8.49 10.23
CA PHE A 116 2.20 7.41 10.96
C PHE A 116 3.45 7.96 11.65
N PHE A 117 3.30 8.51 12.86
CA PHE A 117 4.38 9.29 13.48
C PHE A 117 5.42 8.45 14.23
N ALA A 118 5.00 7.31 14.78
CA ALA A 118 5.90 6.38 15.45
C ALA A 118 5.34 4.94 15.36
N PRO A 119 6.15 3.91 15.72
CA PRO A 119 5.67 2.54 15.89
C PRO A 119 4.51 2.44 16.87
N GLY A 120 3.49 1.66 16.54
CA GLY A 120 2.31 1.46 17.39
C GLY A 120 1.08 2.26 16.93
N ARG A 121 -0.11 1.69 17.14
CA ARG A 121 -1.39 2.27 16.69
C ARG A 121 -1.75 3.56 17.43
N GLU A 122 -1.30 3.68 18.67
CA GLU A 122 -1.42 4.85 19.54
C GLU A 122 -0.62 6.07 19.04
N HIS A 123 0.31 5.86 18.11
CA HIS A 123 1.15 6.89 17.51
C HIS A 123 0.74 7.27 16.08
N GLU A 124 -0.43 6.81 15.66
CA GLU A 124 -1.03 7.17 14.38
C GLU A 124 -2.09 8.27 14.58
N TYR A 125 -2.17 9.18 13.61
CA TYR A 125 -3.23 10.17 13.55
C TYR A 125 -4.19 9.79 12.43
N ILE A 126 -5.42 9.46 12.83
CA ILE A 126 -6.48 8.99 11.94
C ILE A 126 -7.70 9.91 12.14
N PRO A 127 -7.84 10.98 11.34
CA PRO A 127 -8.98 11.87 11.48
C PRO A 127 -10.27 11.20 11.02
N THR A 128 -11.39 11.56 11.67
CA THR A 128 -12.72 11.19 11.21
C THR A 128 -13.17 12.09 10.06
N HIS A 129 -13.64 11.50 8.97
CA HIS A 129 -14.22 12.19 7.83
C HIS A 129 -15.69 11.82 7.65
N SER A 130 -16.49 12.78 7.20
CA SER A 130 -17.89 12.53 6.85
C SER A 130 -18.03 11.78 5.53
N ALA A 131 -17.16 12.08 4.57
CA ALA A 131 -17.11 11.46 3.26
C ALA A 131 -15.73 11.66 2.59
N LEU A 132 -15.42 10.80 1.63
CA LEU A 132 -14.30 10.84 0.72
C LEU A 132 -14.85 10.98 -0.70
N HIS A 133 -14.54 12.11 -1.33
CA HIS A 133 -14.90 12.39 -2.72
C HIS A 133 -13.67 12.28 -3.62
N LEU A 134 -13.79 11.48 -4.65
CA LEU A 134 -12.81 11.26 -5.71
C LEU A 134 -13.45 11.61 -7.04
N GLU A 135 -12.64 12.11 -7.97
CA GLU A 135 -13.09 12.45 -9.32
C GLU A 135 -12.31 11.60 -10.33
N ASN A 136 -12.97 11.24 -11.43
CA ASN A 136 -12.26 10.66 -12.57
C ASN A 136 -11.18 11.65 -13.05
N GLY A 137 -10.01 11.13 -13.40
CA GLY A 137 -8.82 11.92 -13.72
C GLY A 137 -7.96 12.28 -12.50
N PHE A 138 -8.36 11.95 -11.26
CA PHE A 138 -7.45 12.03 -10.12
C PHE A 138 -6.24 11.12 -10.35
N VAL A 139 -5.05 11.68 -10.12
CA VAL A 139 -3.77 10.98 -10.24
C VAL A 139 -2.87 11.39 -9.08
N LEU A 140 -2.26 10.39 -8.45
CA LEU A 140 -1.15 10.54 -7.52
C LEU A 140 -0.03 9.60 -7.97
N GLN A 141 1.15 10.15 -8.25
CA GLN A 141 2.36 9.36 -8.52
C GLN A 141 3.37 9.59 -7.41
N THR A 142 3.93 8.51 -6.87
CA THR A 142 4.98 8.59 -5.86
C THR A 142 6.11 7.62 -6.16
N GLY A 143 7.26 7.90 -5.57
CA GLY A 143 8.46 7.11 -5.75
C GLY A 143 9.52 7.51 -4.73
N SER A 144 10.36 6.56 -4.38
CA SER A 144 11.46 6.71 -3.43
C SER A 144 12.74 7.12 -4.15
N ARG A 145 13.56 7.97 -3.51
CA ARG A 145 14.84 8.43 -4.09
C ARG A 145 15.98 7.41 -4.00
N PHE A 146 15.84 6.41 -3.13
CA PHE A 146 16.87 5.42 -2.86
C PHE A 146 16.31 4.03 -3.13
N VAL A 147 17.07 3.18 -3.81
CA VAL A 147 16.68 1.79 -4.14
C VAL A 147 16.53 0.91 -2.90
N ILE A 148 17.34 1.17 -1.86
CA ILE A 148 17.32 0.45 -0.59
C ILE A 148 17.10 1.49 0.51
N ARG A 149 16.12 1.22 1.35
CA ARG A 149 15.79 2.00 2.54
C ARG A 149 15.65 0.97 3.65
N ASP A 150 16.68 0.91 4.49
CA ASP A 150 16.88 -0.13 5.50
C ASP A 150 16.41 0.33 6.89
N TYR A 151 15.91 -0.60 7.69
CA TYR A 151 15.53 -0.38 9.08
C TYR A 151 15.79 -1.65 9.90
N VAL A 152 16.34 -1.48 11.10
CA VAL A 152 16.61 -2.59 12.01
C VAL A 152 15.44 -2.75 12.97
N THR A 153 14.88 -3.95 13.07
CA THR A 153 13.73 -4.24 13.91
C THR A 153 13.69 -5.70 14.33
N ASN A 154 13.04 -5.99 15.45
CA ASN A 154 12.67 -7.34 15.89
C ASN A 154 11.22 -7.39 16.37
N ASN A 155 10.44 -6.37 16.03
CA ASN A 155 9.09 -6.15 16.53
C ASN A 155 8.15 -5.79 15.36
N PRO A 156 7.04 -6.53 15.18
CA PRO A 156 6.02 -6.26 14.15
C PRO A 156 5.49 -4.82 14.09
N GLU A 157 5.40 -4.09 15.19
CA GLU A 157 4.93 -2.69 15.23
C GLU A 157 5.91 -1.74 14.55
N THR A 158 7.20 -1.89 14.87
CA THR A 158 8.27 -1.10 14.25
C THR A 158 8.45 -1.46 12.78
N LEU A 159 8.27 -2.74 12.42
CA LEU A 159 8.16 -3.17 11.03
C LEU A 159 6.99 -2.48 10.31
N SER A 160 5.79 -2.47 10.90
CA SER A 160 4.61 -1.80 10.32
C SER A 160 4.88 -0.31 10.08
N PHE A 161 5.42 0.38 11.08
CA PHE A 161 5.80 1.79 10.97
C PHE A 161 6.84 2.04 9.88
N ALA A 162 7.86 1.17 9.77
CA ALA A 162 8.87 1.29 8.74
C ALA A 162 8.25 1.20 7.33
N VAL A 163 7.38 0.20 7.10
CA VAL A 163 6.73 0.00 5.79
C VAL A 163 5.79 1.16 5.45
N LYS A 164 5.02 1.66 6.41
CA LYS A 164 4.19 2.88 6.27
C LYS A 164 4.98 4.11 5.86
N ASN A 165 6.26 4.18 6.24
CA ASN A 165 7.21 5.22 5.87
C ASN A 165 8.10 4.81 4.68
N ARG A 166 7.60 3.91 3.82
CA ARG A 166 8.22 3.44 2.59
C ARG A 166 9.56 2.72 2.77
N VAL A 167 9.90 2.20 3.94
CA VAL A 167 11.07 1.29 4.11
C VAL A 167 10.78 -0.02 3.38
N ASN A 168 11.71 -0.45 2.51
CA ASN A 168 11.54 -1.65 1.67
C ASN A 168 12.49 -2.79 2.02
N THR A 169 13.38 -2.56 2.98
CA THR A 169 14.40 -3.51 3.41
C THR A 169 14.46 -3.49 4.92
N ILE A 170 14.55 -4.65 5.54
CA ILE A 170 14.74 -4.76 6.98
C ILE A 170 15.90 -5.67 7.32
N LYS A 171 16.54 -5.37 8.45
CA LYS A 171 17.33 -6.34 9.20
C LYS A 171 16.49 -6.80 10.39
N TRP A 172 16.13 -8.08 10.43
CA TRP A 172 15.50 -8.66 11.61
C TRP A 172 16.57 -8.92 12.69
N GLU A 173 16.43 -8.30 13.86
CA GLU A 173 17.37 -8.42 14.98
C GLU A 173 16.91 -9.47 16.00
N GLY A 174 17.86 -10.19 16.62
CA GLY A 174 17.56 -11.27 17.56
C GLY A 174 17.75 -12.67 16.98
N LEU A 175 17.96 -13.63 17.87
CA LEU A 175 18.32 -15.02 17.52
C LEU A 175 17.13 -15.86 17.03
N ASN A 176 15.89 -15.41 17.29
CA ASN A 176 14.67 -16.14 16.96
C ASN A 176 13.77 -15.25 16.08
N CYS A 177 13.78 -15.51 14.78
CA CYS A 177 12.71 -15.10 13.87
C CYS A 177 11.84 -16.34 13.67
N ASP A 178 10.62 -16.32 14.19
CA ASP A 178 9.73 -17.47 14.08
C ASP A 178 8.93 -17.45 12.76
N ALA A 179 8.12 -18.49 12.53
CA ALA A 179 7.33 -18.58 11.31
C ALA A 179 6.32 -17.44 11.17
N LYS A 180 5.77 -16.94 12.28
CA LYS A 180 4.79 -15.85 12.30
C LYS A 180 5.44 -14.51 11.97
N ASP A 181 6.66 -14.29 12.45
CA ASP A 181 7.47 -13.13 12.08
C ASP A 181 7.77 -13.15 10.57
N LEU A 182 8.16 -14.30 10.02
CA LEU A 182 8.40 -14.44 8.57
C LEU A 182 7.14 -14.20 7.74
N GLU A 183 5.98 -14.70 8.17
CA GLU A 183 4.70 -14.41 7.53
C GLU A 183 4.37 -12.91 7.57
N THR A 184 4.64 -12.26 8.71
CA THR A 184 4.44 -10.82 8.90
C THR A 184 5.32 -10.01 7.95
N ILE A 185 6.59 -10.41 7.78
CA ILE A 185 7.55 -9.79 6.86
C ILE A 185 7.10 -10.00 5.41
N ARG A 186 6.79 -11.24 5.03
CA ARG A 186 6.32 -11.61 3.68
C ARG A 186 5.04 -10.87 3.29
N ALA A 187 4.09 -10.73 4.23
CA ALA A 187 2.86 -9.99 4.02
C ALA A 187 3.10 -8.51 3.72
N ARG A 188 4.25 -7.94 4.07
CA ARG A 188 4.60 -6.54 3.78
C ARG A 188 5.53 -6.39 2.57
N GLY A 189 6.06 -7.50 2.04
CA GLY A 189 6.88 -7.51 0.82
C GLY A 189 8.23 -6.82 0.96
N VAL A 190 8.70 -6.59 2.19
CA VAL A 190 10.03 -6.00 2.43
C VAL A 190 11.10 -7.07 2.29
N LYS A 191 12.25 -6.67 1.76
CA LYS A 191 13.42 -7.54 1.59
C LYS A 191 14.07 -7.79 2.94
N LEU A 192 14.44 -9.03 3.22
CA LEU A 192 15.21 -9.36 4.41
C LEU A 192 16.71 -9.29 4.08
N ARG A 193 17.44 -8.46 4.82
CA ARG A 193 18.90 -8.34 4.72
C ARG A 193 19.57 -9.32 5.68
N GLY A 194 20.66 -9.95 5.21
CA GLY A 194 21.48 -10.85 6.02
C GLY A 194 22.14 -10.17 7.25
N PRO A 195 22.67 -10.96 8.20
CA PRO A 195 23.23 -10.44 9.45
C PRO A 195 24.48 -9.56 9.23
N GLY A 196 24.72 -8.63 10.15
CA GLY A 196 25.92 -7.77 10.17
C GLY A 196 25.99 -6.78 9.01
N HIS A 197 27.18 -6.49 8.48
CA HIS A 197 27.40 -5.57 7.35
C HIS A 197 27.42 -6.28 5.98
N ILE A 198 26.83 -7.48 5.88
CA ILE A 198 26.82 -8.27 4.64
C ILE A 198 25.63 -7.84 3.78
N TRP A 199 25.87 -6.91 2.85
CA TRP A 199 24.87 -6.37 1.93
C TRP A 199 24.66 -7.21 0.66
N SER A 200 25.42 -8.29 0.49
CA SER A 200 25.32 -9.19 -0.66
C SER A 200 24.19 -10.23 -0.54
N LEU A 201 23.52 -10.31 0.61
CA LEU A 201 22.46 -11.26 0.89
C LEU A 201 21.15 -10.50 1.13
N PHE A 202 20.36 -10.34 0.06
CA PHE A 202 18.96 -9.98 0.15
C PHE A 202 18.13 -11.22 -0.14
N VAL A 203 17.29 -11.62 0.81
CA VAL A 203 16.28 -12.64 0.58
C VAL A 203 14.99 -11.90 0.21
N PRO A 204 14.45 -12.12 -1.01
CA PRO A 204 13.18 -11.52 -1.42
C PRO A 204 11.99 -12.02 -0.60
#